data_AF-A0A524FCD2-F1
#
_entry.id   AF-A0A524FCD2-F1
#
_cell.length_a   1.000
_cell.length_b   1.000
_cell.length_c   1.000
_cell.angle_alpha   90.00
_cell.angle_beta   90.00
_cell.angle_gamma   90.00
#
_symmetry.space_group_name_H-M   'P 1'
#
loop_
_entity.id
_entity.type
_entity.pdbx_description
1 polymer ?
#
loop_
_entity_poly.entity_id
_entity_poly.type
_entity_poly.pdbx_seq_one_letter_code
_entity_poly.pdbx_strand_id
1 'polypeptide(L)'
;MEENKKDSESPTLGILPRRFTMTLFFIICYTIIHINFEFNFWVTGNIFGKYAVADDSLSEIRIAKIVYFTKAIWMFALVWLMVLGISFRSSMAYSFMLYSIALILLLPFGIYTILNFLLAIGMIIEDIIDRLKIRGK
;
A
#
# COMPACT_ATOMS: atom_id res chain seq x y z
N MET A 1 47.71 41.45 4.95
CA MET A 1 47.47 40.79 3.64
C MET A 1 47.56 39.30 3.90
N GLU A 2 46.45 38.73 4.38
CA GLU A 2 46.27 37.29 4.59
C GLU A 2 44.80 37.01 4.27
N GLU A 3 44.54 36.74 3.00
CA GLU A 3 43.27 36.16 2.55
C GLU A 3 43.25 34.69 2.98
N ASN A 4 42.50 34.38 4.02
CA ASN A 4 42.27 33.00 4.44
C ASN A 4 40.87 32.55 4.02
N LYS A 5 40.84 31.97 2.81
CA LYS A 5 40.21 30.71 2.43
C LYS A 5 39.04 30.17 3.27
N LYS A 6 38.05 29.68 2.50
CA LYS A 6 36.97 28.74 2.82
C LYS A 6 35.80 29.32 3.58
N ASP A 7 34.68 29.47 2.86
CA ASP A 7 33.41 28.82 3.19
C ASP A 7 32.49 28.91 1.97
N SER A 8 32.85 28.17 0.91
CA SER A 8 31.90 27.81 -0.14
C SER A 8 31.55 26.33 0.02
N GLU A 9 30.95 25.98 1.16
CA GLU A 9 30.18 24.75 1.25
C GLU A 9 28.93 24.95 0.38
N SER A 10 29.09 24.63 -0.90
CA SER A 10 27.99 24.27 -1.78
C SER A 10 27.07 23.34 -0.99
N PRO A 11 25.75 23.61 -0.88
CA PRO A 11 24.83 22.64 -0.31
C PRO A 11 24.87 21.43 -1.24
N THR A 12 25.61 20.41 -0.84
CA THR A 12 25.51 19.09 -1.42
C THR A 12 24.06 18.69 -1.17
N LEU A 13 23.26 18.86 -2.22
CA LEU A 13 21.96 18.26 -2.38
C LEU A 13 22.22 16.75 -2.28
N GLY A 14 22.26 16.27 -1.04
CA GLY A 14 22.38 14.88 -0.68
C GLY A 14 21.09 14.19 -1.08
N ILE A 15 20.87 14.07 -2.39
CA ILE A 15 19.99 13.07 -2.97
C ILE A 15 20.71 11.74 -2.76
N LEU A 16 20.75 11.31 -1.51
CA LEU A 16 21.03 9.92 -1.19
C LEU A 16 20.00 9.11 -1.99
N PRO A 17 20.45 8.14 -2.83
CA PRO A 17 19.56 7.37 -3.67
C PRO A 17 18.49 6.74 -2.79
N ARG A 18 17.25 7.11 -3.08
CA ARG A 18 16.03 6.71 -2.38
C ARG A 18 16.02 5.18 -2.32
N ARG A 19 16.32 4.61 -1.14
CA ARG A 19 16.23 3.16 -0.93
C ARG A 19 14.87 2.67 -1.42
N PHE A 20 14.85 1.52 -2.08
CA PHE A 20 13.60 0.87 -2.47
C PHE A 20 12.82 0.57 -1.17
N THR A 21 11.74 1.30 -0.94
CA THR A 21 10.92 1.17 0.28
C THR A 21 9.78 0.17 0.05
N MET A 22 9.30 -0.45 1.12
CA MET A 22 8.08 -1.27 1.05
C MET A 22 6.88 -0.46 0.57
N THR A 23 6.86 0.83 0.92
CA THR A 23 5.87 1.78 0.41
C THR A 23 5.97 1.94 -1.13
N LEU A 24 7.18 2.07 -1.68
CA LEU A 24 7.37 2.14 -3.13
C LEU A 24 6.98 0.83 -3.82
N PHE A 25 7.37 -0.31 -3.25
CA PHE A 25 6.99 -1.62 -3.75
C PHE A 25 5.46 -1.79 -3.78
N PHE A 26 4.79 -1.39 -2.69
CA PHE A 26 3.33 -1.35 -2.63
C PHE A 26 2.73 -0.49 -3.74
N ILE A 27 3.24 0.72 -3.98
CA ILE A 27 2.73 1.61 -5.04
C ILE A 27 2.86 0.96 -6.42
N ILE A 28 4.00 0.31 -6.70
CA ILE A 28 4.23 -0.39 -7.97
C ILE A 28 3.23 -1.54 -8.14
N CYS A 29 3.11 -2.42 -7.13
CA CYS A 29 2.17 -3.53 -7.15
C CYS A 29 0.72 -3.05 -7.31
N TYR A 30 0.33 -2.03 -6.55
CA TYR A 30 -0.99 -1.41 -6.62
C TYR A 30 -1.30 -0.89 -8.02
N THR A 31 -0.35 -0.16 -8.62
CA THR A 31 -0.49 0.42 -9.96
C THR A 31 -0.66 -0.65 -11.02
N ILE A 32 0.19 -1.68 -11.03
CA ILE A 32 0.11 -2.80 -11.99
C ILE A 32 -1.25 -3.51 -11.88
N ILE A 33 -1.69 -3.81 -10.67
CA ILE A 33 -2.98 -4.48 -10.42
C ILE A 33 -4.15 -3.62 -10.91
N HIS A 34 -4.11 -2.31 -10.67
CA HIS A 34 -5.20 -1.41 -11.07
C HIS A 34 -5.21 -1.17 -12.58
N ILE A 35 -4.06 -1.04 -13.24
CA ILE A 35 -4.01 -0.97 -14.71
C ILE A 35 -4.62 -2.24 -15.33
N ASN A 36 -4.26 -3.42 -14.82
CA ASN A 36 -4.84 -4.67 -15.30
C ASN A 36 -6.35 -4.73 -15.02
N PHE A 37 -6.79 -4.22 -13.87
CA PHE A 37 -8.22 -4.13 -13.56
C PHE A 37 -8.98 -3.22 -14.52
N GLU A 38 -8.49 -1.99 -14.75
CA GLU A 38 -9.08 -1.04 -15.69
C GLU A 38 -9.10 -1.60 -17.12
N PHE A 39 -8.02 -2.26 -17.54
CA PHE A 39 -7.98 -2.94 -18.84
C PHE A 39 -9.07 -4.00 -18.96
N ASN A 40 -9.24 -4.86 -17.96
CA ASN A 40 -10.32 -5.86 -17.99
C ASN A 40 -11.71 -5.22 -17.90
N PHE A 41 -11.86 -4.12 -17.17
CA PHE A 41 -13.13 -3.42 -17.04
C PHE A 41 -13.56 -2.81 -18.38
N TRP A 42 -12.69 -2.05 -19.03
CA TRP A 42 -13.03 -1.27 -20.23
C TRP A 42 -12.90 -2.07 -21.52
N VAL A 43 -11.97 -3.03 -21.60
CA VAL A 43 -11.64 -3.72 -22.86
C VAL A 43 -12.28 -5.10 -22.94
N THR A 44 -12.17 -5.91 -21.87
CA THR A 44 -12.66 -7.30 -21.91
C THR A 44 -14.11 -7.44 -21.42
N GLY A 45 -14.62 -6.46 -20.68
CA GLY A 45 -15.97 -6.47 -20.08
C GLY A 45 -16.15 -7.52 -18.98
N ASN A 46 -15.11 -8.30 -18.66
CA ASN A 46 -15.16 -9.36 -17.66
C ASN A 46 -14.44 -8.95 -16.37
N ILE A 47 -15.14 -8.16 -15.57
CA ILE A 47 -14.62 -7.56 -14.33
C ILE A 47 -14.53 -8.60 -13.20
N PHE A 48 -15.42 -9.60 -13.25
CA PHE A 48 -15.57 -10.63 -12.22
C PHE A 48 -14.83 -11.92 -12.53
N GLY A 49 -14.26 -12.08 -13.73
CA GLY A 49 -13.53 -13.31 -14.12
C GLY A 49 -12.36 -13.66 -13.19
N LYS A 50 -11.80 -12.69 -12.45
CA LYS A 50 -10.80 -12.95 -11.41
C LYS A 50 -11.37 -13.58 -10.12
N TYR A 51 -12.68 -13.57 -9.96
CA TYR A 51 -13.43 -14.20 -8.86
C TYR A 51 -14.07 -15.52 -9.28
N ALA A 52 -13.89 -15.95 -10.54
CA ALA A 52 -14.34 -17.25 -11.07
C ALA A 52 -13.62 -18.47 -10.46
N VAL A 53 -12.98 -18.28 -9.30
CA VAL A 53 -12.53 -19.36 -8.40
C VAL A 53 -13.74 -20.09 -7.81
N ALA A 54 -14.93 -19.52 -7.92
CA ALA A 54 -16.15 -20.06 -7.37
C ALA A 54 -16.99 -20.70 -8.47
N ASP A 55 -17.41 -21.96 -8.26
CA ASP A 55 -18.02 -22.81 -9.31
C ASP A 55 -19.40 -22.33 -9.80
N ASP A 56 -19.98 -21.29 -9.18
CA ASP A 56 -21.28 -20.73 -9.52
C ASP A 56 -21.31 -19.19 -9.53
N SER A 57 -22.04 -18.60 -10.48
CA SER A 57 -22.13 -17.14 -10.67
C SER A 57 -22.63 -16.36 -9.43
N LEU A 58 -23.42 -17.00 -8.56
CA LEU A 58 -23.91 -16.37 -7.32
C LEU A 58 -22.79 -16.17 -6.30
N SER A 59 -21.84 -17.10 -6.19
CA SER A 59 -20.72 -16.97 -5.27
C SER A 59 -19.67 -15.99 -5.78
N GLU A 60 -19.48 -15.87 -7.11
CA GLU A 60 -18.65 -14.80 -7.70
C GLU A 60 -19.12 -13.41 -7.29
N ILE A 61 -20.43 -13.14 -7.40
CA ILE A 61 -21.03 -11.87 -7.00
C ILE A 61 -20.87 -11.65 -5.50
N ARG A 62 -21.01 -12.69 -4.69
CA ARG A 62 -20.80 -12.61 -3.23
C ARG A 62 -19.37 -12.22 -2.89
N ILE A 63 -18.39 -12.89 -3.48
CA ILE A 63 -16.96 -12.60 -3.28
C ILE A 63 -16.65 -11.17 -3.73
N ALA A 64 -17.16 -10.76 -4.89
CA ALA A 64 -16.98 -9.40 -5.38
C ALA A 64 -17.51 -8.36 -4.39
N LYS A 65 -18.74 -8.53 -3.88
CA LYS A 65 -19.33 -7.64 -2.87
C LYS A 65 -18.45 -7.53 -1.62
N ILE A 66 -17.94 -8.66 -1.12
CA ILE A 66 -17.04 -8.68 0.03
C ILE A 66 -15.75 -7.90 -0.27
N VAL A 67 -15.12 -8.12 -1.42
CA VAL A 67 -13.89 -7.41 -1.81
C VAL A 67 -14.12 -5.91 -1.97
N TYR A 68 -15.26 -5.49 -2.54
CA TYR A 68 -15.60 -4.06 -2.62
C TYR A 68 -15.83 -3.46 -1.23
N PHE A 69 -16.51 -4.18 -0.34
CA PHE A 69 -16.70 -3.76 1.04
C PHE A 69 -15.37 -3.61 1.80
N THR A 70 -14.45 -4.58 1.67
CA THR A 70 -13.13 -4.47 2.33
C THR A 70 -12.30 -3.32 1.79
N LYS A 71 -12.35 -3.04 0.47
CA LYS A 71 -11.72 -1.85 -0.12
C LYS A 71 -12.33 -0.56 0.41
N ALA A 72 -13.65 -0.50 0.61
CA ALA A 72 -14.30 0.67 1.18
C ALA A 72 -13.85 0.92 2.63
N ILE A 73 -13.77 -0.12 3.46
CA ILE A 73 -13.22 -0.03 4.82
C ILE A 73 -11.78 0.51 4.80
N TRP A 74 -10.95 0.00 3.88
CA TRP A 74 -9.58 0.44 3.72
C TRP A 74 -9.48 1.94 3.42
N MET A 75 -10.23 2.40 2.40
CA MET A 75 -10.24 3.81 2.01
C MET A 75 -10.77 4.71 3.13
N PHE A 76 -11.80 4.27 3.84
CA PHE A 76 -12.34 4.98 4.99
C PHE A 76 -11.29 5.14 6.09
N ALA A 77 -10.61 4.05 6.48
CA ALA A 77 -9.55 4.09 7.47
C ALA A 77 -8.38 4.98 7.03
N LEU A 78 -7.95 4.89 5.77
CA LEU A 78 -6.90 5.74 5.22
C LEU A 78 -7.21 7.23 5.36
N VAL A 79 -8.41 7.64 4.95
CA VAL A 79 -8.86 9.03 5.03
C VAL A 79 -8.90 9.51 6.48
N TRP A 80 -9.47 8.71 7.39
CA TRP A 80 -9.55 9.08 8.80
C TRP A 80 -8.19 9.22 9.47
N LEU A 81 -7.24 8.32 9.20
CA LEU A 81 -5.89 8.44 9.72
C LEU A 81 -5.21 9.73 9.22
N MET A 82 -5.40 10.08 7.95
CA MET A 82 -4.90 11.34 7.40
C MET A 82 -5.54 12.57 8.03
N VAL A 83 -6.86 12.54 8.28
CA VAL A 83 -7.59 13.62 8.98
C VAL A 83 -7.06 13.82 10.39
N LEU A 84 -6.63 12.75 11.06
CA LEU A 84 -5.99 12.81 12.38
C LEU A 84 -4.52 13.30 12.34
N GLY A 85 -4.03 13.75 11.18
CA GLY A 85 -2.68 14.28 11.01
C GLY A 85 -1.60 13.21 10.92
N ILE A 86 -1.96 11.93 10.76
CA ILE A 86 -1.00 10.85 10.56
C ILE A 86 -0.44 10.96 9.15
N SER A 87 0.90 10.87 9.03
CA SER A 87 1.59 10.97 7.75
C SER A 87 1.02 9.97 6.73
N PHE A 88 0.92 10.37 5.46
CA PHE A 88 0.35 9.52 4.40
C PHE A 88 0.96 8.12 4.39
N ARG A 89 2.29 8.02 4.56
CA ARG A 89 3.00 6.74 4.57
C ARG A 89 2.51 5.81 5.68
N SER A 90 2.40 6.33 6.89
CA SER A 90 1.90 5.56 8.02
C SER A 90 0.41 5.24 7.85
N SER A 91 -0.40 6.23 7.46
CA SER A 91 -1.82 6.03 7.19
C SER A 91 -2.05 4.93 6.17
N MET A 92 -1.23 4.86 5.12
CA MET A 92 -1.23 3.78 4.14
C MET A 92 -0.87 2.43 4.77
N ALA A 93 0.22 2.34 5.54
CA ALA A 93 0.64 1.09 6.17
C ALA A 93 -0.43 0.53 7.13
N TYR A 94 -0.98 1.34 8.04
CA TYR A 94 -1.98 0.90 9.01
C TYR A 94 -3.34 0.60 8.37
N SER A 95 -3.80 1.43 7.43
CA SER A 95 -5.05 1.17 6.73
C SER A 95 -4.96 -0.07 5.83
N PHE A 96 -3.81 -0.31 5.19
CA PHE A 96 -3.57 -1.51 4.39
C PHE A 96 -3.43 -2.77 5.25
N MET A 97 -2.90 -2.65 6.48
CA MET A 97 -2.93 -3.75 7.44
C MET A 97 -4.37 -4.14 7.83
N LEU A 98 -5.24 -3.15 8.10
CA LEU A 98 -6.66 -3.39 8.33
C LEU A 98 -7.32 -4.08 7.13
N TYR A 99 -7.00 -3.63 5.90
CA TYR A 99 -7.46 -4.27 4.67
C TYR A 99 -7.05 -5.75 4.59
N SER A 100 -5.76 -6.05 4.81
CA SER A 100 -5.25 -7.42 4.74
C SER A 100 -5.85 -8.34 5.80
N ILE A 101 -6.09 -7.83 7.02
CA ILE A 101 -6.82 -8.58 8.07
C ILE A 101 -8.25 -8.85 7.61
N ALA A 102 -8.96 -7.84 7.09
CA ALA A 102 -10.32 -8.01 6.60
C ALA A 102 -10.41 -9.03 5.46
N LEU A 103 -9.42 -9.05 4.54
CA LEU A 103 -9.35 -10.07 3.50
C LEU A 103 -9.21 -11.48 4.07
N ILE A 104 -8.33 -11.69 5.05
CA ILE A 104 -8.14 -13.02 5.67
C ILE A 104 -9.41 -13.48 6.38
N LEU A 105 -10.13 -12.58 7.04
CA LEU A 105 -11.33 -12.92 7.82
C LEU A 105 -12.56 -13.15 6.93
N LEU A 106 -12.68 -12.45 5.81
CA LEU A 106 -13.90 -12.42 5.00
C LEU A 106 -13.81 -13.23 3.71
N LEU A 107 -12.60 -13.64 3.30
CA LEU A 107 -12.39 -14.43 2.09
C LEU A 107 -11.68 -15.75 2.41
N PRO A 108 -11.86 -16.78 1.56
CA PRO A 108 -11.08 -18.00 1.66
C PRO A 108 -9.58 -17.72 1.70
N PHE A 109 -8.88 -18.45 2.55
CA PHE A 109 -7.43 -18.32 2.67
C PHE A 109 -6.75 -18.77 1.37
N GLY A 110 -5.95 -17.89 0.78
CA GLY A 110 -5.30 -18.16 -0.50
C GLY A 110 -4.04 -17.32 -0.68
N ILE A 111 -3.28 -17.62 -1.74
CA ILE A 111 -2.00 -16.93 -1.98
C ILE A 111 -2.16 -15.40 -2.04
N TYR A 112 -3.28 -14.91 -2.58
CA TYR A 112 -3.59 -13.49 -2.61
C TYR A 112 -3.71 -12.88 -1.21
N THR A 113 -4.44 -13.50 -0.28
CA THR A 113 -4.62 -12.96 1.08
C THR A 113 -3.30 -12.99 1.86
N ILE A 114 -2.51 -14.06 1.69
CA ILE A 114 -1.17 -14.20 2.30
C ILE A 114 -0.24 -13.09 1.81
N LEU A 115 -0.13 -12.89 0.50
CA LEU A 115 0.78 -11.89 -0.06
C LEU A 115 0.42 -10.47 0.37
N ASN A 116 -0.87 -10.12 0.40
CA ASN A 116 -1.32 -8.82 0.91
C ASN A 116 -0.97 -8.65 2.40
N PHE A 117 -1.10 -9.70 3.20
CA PHE A 117 -0.77 -9.66 4.61
C PHE A 117 0.73 -9.50 4.86
N LEU A 118 1.57 -10.26 4.16
CA LEU A 118 3.03 -10.12 4.24
C LEU A 118 3.49 -8.72 3.82
N LEU A 119 2.91 -8.18 2.74
CA LEU A 119 3.20 -6.81 2.30
C LEU A 119 2.80 -5.78 3.36
N ALA A 120 1.62 -5.93 3.97
CA ALA A 120 1.16 -5.03 5.03
C ALA A 120 2.08 -5.07 6.26
N ILE A 121 2.52 -6.27 6.69
CA ILE A 121 3.52 -6.42 7.76
C ILE A 121 4.81 -5.70 7.39
N GLY A 122 5.32 -5.90 6.17
CA GLY A 122 6.53 -5.23 5.69
C GLY A 122 6.43 -3.71 5.75
N MET A 123 5.28 -3.14 5.37
CA MET A 123 5.04 -1.70 5.44
C MET A 123 4.99 -1.18 6.89
N ILE A 124 4.36 -1.93 7.81
CA ILE A 124 4.30 -1.56 9.24
C ILE A 124 5.68 -1.60 9.88
N ILE A 125 6.45 -2.66 9.65
CA ILE A 125 7.82 -2.78 10.18
C ILE A 125 8.68 -1.62 9.67
N GLU A 126 8.59 -1.30 8.38
CA GLU A 126 9.30 -0.18 7.79
C GLU A 126 8.91 1.17 8.44
N ASP A 127 7.62 1.42 8.64
CA ASP A 127 7.12 2.63 9.31
C ASP A 127 7.63 2.76 10.76
N ILE A 128 7.62 1.65 11.52
CA ILE A 128 8.11 1.62 12.90
C ILE A 128 9.61 1.93 12.94
N ILE A 129 10.41 1.28 12.09
CA ILE A 129 11.87 1.50 12.03
C ILE A 129 12.17 2.96 11.73
N ASP A 130 11.46 3.57 10.79
CA ASP A 130 11.70 4.95 10.39
C ASP A 130 11.29 5.94 11.48
N ARG A 131 10.19 5.68 12.20
CA ARG A 131 9.80 6.48 13.39
C ARG A 131 10.82 6.40 14.51
N LEU A 132 11.37 5.21 14.78
CA LEU A 132 12.40 5.03 15.81
C LEU A 132 13.69 5.78 15.47
N LYS A 133 14.11 5.78 14.20
CA LYS A 133 15.28 6.56 13.74
C LYS A 133 15.10 8.06 13.89
N ILE A 134 13.88 8.57 13.72
CA ILE A 134 13.58 10.00 13.89
C ILE A 134 13.62 10.39 15.37
N ARG A 135 13.10 9.54 16.28
CA ARG A 135 13.07 9.81 17.72
C ARG A 135 14.44 9.70 18.41
N GLY A 136 15.37 8.95 17.84
CA GLY A 136 16.75 8.82 18.34
C GLY A 136 17.69 9.95 17.92
N LYS A 137 17.19 10.97 17.21
CA LYS A 137 17.87 12.21 16.89
C LYS A 137 17.22 13.36 17.64
#